data_AF-A0A0L7L2Z2-F1
#
_entry.id   AF-A0A0L7L2Z2-F1
#
_cell.length_a   1.000
_cell.length_b   1.000
_cell.length_c   1.000
_cell.angle_alpha   90.00
_cell.angle_beta   90.00
_cell.angle_gamma   90.00
#
_symmetry.space_group_name_H-M   'P 1'
#
loop_
_entity.id
_entity.type
_entity.pdbx_description
1 polymer ?
#
loop_
_entity_poly.entity_id
_entity_poly.type
_entity_poly.pdbx_seq_one_letter_code
_entity_poly.pdbx_strand_id
1 'polypeptide(L)'
;CCGCCSALRPRYKRLVDNIFPASPQDGLVKSNMEKLTFYSLSSPEKLDRIGEYLFQKASRDIYRRRHGFLKMVQKLLESTDPQLQTLATQSFVRFANIEEDTPSYHRRYDFFVSKFSAMCHSNHGDKPARDKIRLAGIQGLQGVIRKTVSDDLVENIWEAQHMDKIVPSLLYNM
;
A
#
# COMPACT_ATOMS: atom_id res chain seq x y z
N CYS A 1 11.94 26.68 1.28
CA CYS A 1 11.13 27.91 1.42
C CYS A 1 9.77 27.72 0.77
N CYS A 2 8.65 27.64 1.53
CA CYS A 2 7.31 28.00 1.02
C CYS A 2 6.27 28.04 2.17
N GLY A 3 6.30 29.12 2.98
CA GLY A 3 5.41 29.33 4.12
C GLY A 3 4.19 30.23 3.83
N CYS A 4 3.90 30.58 2.57
CA CYS A 4 2.95 31.65 2.25
C CYS A 4 1.54 31.19 1.82
N CYS A 5 1.25 29.88 1.75
CA CYS A 5 -0.02 29.39 1.15
C CYS A 5 -1.14 29.04 2.15
N SER A 6 -0.98 29.25 3.45
CA SER A 6 -2.00 28.90 4.45
C SER A 6 -3.18 29.89 4.49
N ALA A 7 -2.94 31.18 4.18
CA ALA A 7 -3.98 32.22 4.22
C ALA A 7 -5.04 32.11 3.11
N LEU A 8 -4.68 31.55 1.94
CA LEU A 8 -5.57 31.35 0.79
C LEU A 8 -6.44 30.09 0.90
N ARG A 9 -6.24 29.25 1.92
CA ARG A 9 -7.04 28.02 2.09
C ARG A 9 -8.43 28.35 2.65
N PRO A 10 -9.50 27.77 2.06
CA PRO A 10 -10.84 27.85 2.62
C PRO A 10 -10.87 27.48 4.10
N ARG A 11 -11.65 28.22 4.90
CA ARG A 11 -11.70 28.08 6.37
C ARG A 11 -11.94 26.64 6.82
N TYR A 12 -12.84 25.93 6.14
CA TYR A 12 -13.17 24.54 6.46
C TYR A 12 -11.97 23.59 6.27
N LYS A 13 -11.14 23.78 5.23
CA LYS A 13 -9.93 22.97 5.02
C LYS A 13 -8.91 23.18 6.14
N ARG A 14 -8.74 24.44 6.58
CA ARG A 14 -7.85 24.77 7.72
C ARG A 14 -8.33 24.16 9.02
N LEU A 15 -9.63 24.22 9.30
CA LEU A 15 -10.22 23.58 10.49
C LEU A 15 -9.98 22.07 10.47
N VAL A 16 -10.24 21.41 9.33
CA VAL A 16 -9.95 19.98 9.14
C VAL A 16 -8.47 19.68 9.33
N ASP A 17 -7.57 20.42 8.68
CA ASP A 17 -6.14 20.17 8.77
C ASP A 17 -5.61 20.33 10.21
N ASN A 18 -6.18 21.25 10.99
CA ASN A 18 -5.81 21.48 12.39
C ASN A 18 -6.38 20.45 13.39
N ILE A 19 -7.29 19.56 12.96
CA ILE A 19 -7.77 18.44 13.79
C ILE A 19 -6.68 17.36 13.91
N PHE A 20 -5.87 17.20 12.87
CA PHE A 20 -4.85 16.16 12.81
C PHE A 20 -3.49 16.73 13.25
N PRO A 21 -2.91 16.23 14.35
CA PRO A 21 -1.58 16.65 14.79
C PRO A 21 -0.49 16.19 13.81
N ALA A 22 0.71 16.78 13.92
CA ALA A 22 1.88 16.34 13.15
C ALA A 22 2.30 14.91 13.51
N SER A 23 2.07 14.52 14.76
CA SER A 23 2.41 13.22 15.33
C SER A 23 1.13 12.41 15.62
N PRO A 24 0.92 11.24 14.99
CA PRO A 24 -0.30 10.45 15.15
C PRO A 24 -0.63 10.05 16.60
N GLN A 25 0.39 9.89 17.45
CA GLN A 25 0.26 9.52 18.86
C GLN A 25 -0.42 10.60 19.71
N ASP A 26 -0.42 11.86 19.27
CA ASP A 26 -1.01 12.97 20.03
C ASP A 26 -2.55 12.96 19.96
N GLY A 27 -3.14 12.09 19.12
CA GLY A 27 -4.58 11.96 18.97
C GLY A 27 -5.24 13.18 18.30
N LEU A 28 -6.54 13.09 18.03
CA LEU A 28 -7.26 14.18 17.36
C LEU A 28 -7.45 15.38 18.30
N VAL A 29 -7.27 16.59 17.77
CA VAL A 29 -7.45 17.84 18.52
C VAL A 29 -8.95 18.12 18.72
N LYS A 30 -9.50 17.68 19.86
CA LYS A 30 -10.93 17.75 20.19
C LYS A 30 -11.54 19.15 20.03
N SER A 31 -10.85 20.19 20.50
CA SER A 31 -11.34 21.57 20.40
C SER A 31 -11.48 22.06 18.95
N ASN A 32 -10.68 21.54 18.01
CA ASN A 32 -10.82 21.86 16.59
C ASN A 32 -11.92 21.04 15.93
N MET A 33 -12.20 19.82 16.43
CA MET A 33 -13.36 19.03 16.00
C MET A 33 -14.66 19.75 16.38
N GLU A 34 -14.79 20.25 17.61
CA GLU A 34 -15.96 21.01 18.05
C GLU A 34 -16.20 22.25 17.17
N LYS A 35 -15.13 23.00 16.85
CA LYS A 35 -15.20 24.14 15.92
C LYS A 35 -15.67 23.73 14.53
N LEU A 36 -15.20 22.58 14.02
CA LEU A 36 -15.63 22.07 12.73
C LEU A 36 -17.10 21.64 12.77
N THR A 37 -17.53 20.94 13.81
CA THR A 37 -18.93 20.54 14.01
C THR A 37 -19.85 21.75 14.04
N PHE A 38 -19.52 22.77 14.84
CA PHE A 38 -20.30 24.00 14.89
C PHE A 38 -20.33 24.72 13.54
N TYR A 39 -19.20 24.77 12.84
CA TYR A 39 -19.13 25.37 11.49
C TYR A 39 -20.02 24.62 10.48
N SER A 40 -20.06 23.29 10.54
CA SER A 40 -20.90 22.45 9.67
C SER A 40 -22.40 22.65 9.91
N LEU A 41 -22.83 22.82 11.16
CA LEU A 41 -24.26 23.01 11.51
C LEU A 41 -24.86 24.30 10.93
N SER A 42 -24.02 25.28 10.54
CA SER A 42 -24.49 26.57 10.04
C SER A 42 -25.11 26.54 8.64
N SER A 43 -24.85 25.50 7.82
CA SER A 43 -25.51 25.32 6.51
C SER A 43 -25.20 23.94 5.90
N PRO A 44 -26.18 23.25 5.27
CA PRO A 44 -25.97 21.95 4.62
C PRO A 44 -24.84 21.92 3.57
N GLU A 45 -24.71 22.97 2.75
CA GLU A 45 -23.67 23.06 1.70
C GLU A 45 -22.23 23.01 2.24
N LYS A 46 -22.01 23.49 3.48
CA LYS A 46 -20.69 23.41 4.12
C LYS A 46 -20.35 21.98 4.50
N LEU A 47 -21.34 21.23 4.98
CA LEU A 47 -21.15 19.83 5.37
C LEU A 47 -20.75 18.99 4.16
N ASP A 48 -21.40 19.20 3.01
CA ASP A 48 -21.05 18.52 1.76
C ASP A 48 -19.58 18.77 1.35
N ARG A 49 -19.15 20.04 1.31
CA ARG A 49 -17.75 20.41 1.01
C ARG A 49 -16.72 19.87 2.02
N ILE A 50 -17.13 19.76 3.29
CA ILE A 50 -16.29 19.18 4.35
C ILE A 50 -16.17 17.67 4.17
N GLY A 51 -17.29 16.99 3.89
CA GLY A 51 -17.34 15.56 3.61
C GLY A 51 -16.45 15.19 2.43
N GLU A 52 -16.59 15.90 1.31
CA GLU A 52 -15.75 15.71 0.12
C GLU A 52 -14.26 15.89 0.44
N TYR A 53 -13.89 16.93 1.20
CA TYR A 53 -12.49 17.15 1.56
C TYR A 53 -11.93 16.10 2.53
N LEU A 54 -12.74 15.64 3.50
CA LEU A 54 -12.39 14.55 4.41
C LEU A 54 -12.19 13.26 3.63
N PHE A 55 -13.08 12.94 2.70
CA PHE A 55 -12.95 11.79 1.80
C PHE A 55 -11.63 11.87 1.01
N GLN A 56 -11.37 12.99 0.32
CA GLN A 56 -10.13 13.18 -0.43
C GLN A 56 -8.86 13.09 0.45
N LYS A 57 -8.93 13.55 1.70
CA LYS A 57 -7.81 13.46 2.65
C LYS A 57 -7.59 12.00 3.08
N ALA A 58 -8.66 11.30 3.48
CA ALA A 58 -8.62 9.89 3.87
C ALA A 58 -8.09 9.00 2.72
N SER A 59 -8.64 9.15 1.51
CA SER A 59 -8.21 8.40 0.32
C SER A 59 -6.72 8.62 0.00
N ARG A 60 -6.23 9.86 0.11
CA ARG A 60 -4.79 10.16 -0.08
C ARG A 60 -3.92 9.54 1.01
N ASP A 61 -4.35 9.57 2.26
CA ASP A 61 -3.58 8.98 3.36
C ASP A 61 -3.55 7.46 3.29
N ILE A 62 -4.66 6.82 2.91
CA ILE A 62 -4.73 5.38 2.62
C ILE A 62 -3.75 5.04 1.48
N TYR A 63 -3.80 5.77 0.36
CA TYR A 63 -2.90 5.56 -0.77
C TYR A 63 -1.43 5.70 -0.37
N ARG A 64 -1.08 6.75 0.40
CA ARG A 64 0.29 6.98 0.88
C ARG A 64 0.77 5.87 1.81
N ARG A 65 -0.06 5.39 2.73
CA ARG A 65 0.29 4.28 3.63
C ARG A 65 0.55 2.99 2.87
N ARG A 66 -0.35 2.63 1.93
CA ARG A 66 -0.16 1.47 1.03
C ARG A 66 1.10 1.62 0.20
N HIS A 67 1.31 2.80 -0.38
CA HIS A 67 2.50 3.07 -1.18
C HIS A 67 3.78 2.93 -0.35
N GLY A 68 3.81 3.53 0.84
CA GLY A 68 4.94 3.46 1.77
C GLY A 68 5.22 2.03 2.24
N PHE A 69 4.17 1.26 2.54
CA PHE A 69 4.29 -0.16 2.90
C PHE A 69 4.94 -0.98 1.78
N LEU A 70 4.42 -0.90 0.54
CA LEU A 70 4.99 -1.63 -0.59
C LEU A 70 6.44 -1.22 -0.87
N LYS A 71 6.78 0.07 -0.72
CA LYS A 71 8.17 0.54 -0.85
C LYS A 71 9.09 -0.04 0.23
N MET A 72 8.59 -0.21 1.45
CA MET A 72 9.32 -0.86 2.53
C MET A 72 9.54 -2.36 2.24
N VAL A 73 8.50 -3.08 1.82
CA VAL A 73 8.61 -4.50 1.42
C VAL A 73 9.62 -4.66 0.29
N GLN A 74 9.56 -3.80 -0.75
CA GLN A 74 10.51 -3.81 -1.85
C GLN A 74 11.96 -3.72 -1.35
N LYS A 75 12.27 -2.75 -0.49
CA LYS A 75 13.62 -2.59 0.08
C LYS A 75 14.09 -3.80 0.87
N LEU A 76 13.18 -4.44 1.62
CA LEU A 76 13.51 -5.65 2.37
C LEU A 76 13.78 -6.84 1.44
N LEU A 77 13.03 -6.97 0.34
CA LEU A 77 13.24 -8.01 -0.66
C LEU A 77 14.53 -7.80 -1.47
N GLU A 78 14.95 -6.55 -1.70
CA GLU A 78 16.24 -6.24 -2.35
C GLU A 78 17.45 -6.74 -1.54
N SER A 79 17.29 -6.95 -0.23
CA SER A 79 18.32 -7.58 0.61
C SER A 79 18.63 -9.01 0.15
N THR A 80 19.88 -9.44 0.32
CA THR A 80 20.30 -10.84 0.13
C THR A 80 20.07 -11.70 1.38
N ASP A 81 19.68 -11.10 2.50
CA ASP A 81 19.41 -11.82 3.74
C ASP A 81 18.12 -12.66 3.62
N PRO A 82 18.20 -13.99 3.74
CA PRO A 82 17.04 -14.89 3.67
C PRO A 82 15.95 -14.57 4.70
N GLN A 83 16.33 -14.10 5.89
CA GLN A 83 15.37 -13.77 6.95
C GLN A 83 14.58 -12.51 6.58
N LEU A 84 15.25 -11.47 6.08
CA LEU A 84 14.58 -10.25 5.64
C LEU A 84 13.66 -10.51 4.46
N GLN A 85 14.07 -11.34 3.50
CA GLN A 85 13.21 -11.75 2.38
C GLN A 85 11.97 -12.51 2.87
N THR A 86 12.13 -13.40 3.84
CA THR A 86 11.02 -14.15 4.44
C THR A 86 10.05 -13.22 5.17
N LEU A 87 10.54 -12.30 6.01
CA LEU A 87 9.72 -11.33 6.75
C LEU A 87 8.97 -10.37 5.81
N ALA A 88 9.64 -9.90 4.77
CA ALA A 88 9.03 -9.05 3.74
C ALA A 88 7.89 -9.77 3.02
N THR A 89 8.13 -11.02 2.63
CA THR A 89 7.13 -11.87 1.98
C THR A 89 5.93 -12.11 2.90
N GLN A 90 6.15 -12.48 4.16
CA GLN A 90 5.06 -12.69 5.13
C GLN A 90 4.23 -11.43 5.33
N SER A 91 4.88 -10.27 5.43
CA SER A 91 4.21 -8.98 5.54
C SER A 91 3.38 -8.68 4.28
N PHE A 92 3.95 -8.93 3.10
CA PHE A 92 3.26 -8.76 1.83
C PHE A 92 2.04 -9.68 1.69
N VAL A 93 2.15 -10.96 2.08
CA VAL A 93 1.03 -11.92 2.05
C VAL A 93 -0.09 -11.48 2.98
N ARG A 94 0.24 -11.00 4.19
CA ARG A 94 -0.77 -10.42 5.11
C ARG A 94 -1.46 -9.22 4.47
N PHE A 95 -0.70 -8.33 3.85
CA PHE A 95 -1.25 -7.20 3.09
C PHE A 95 -2.14 -7.66 1.92
N ALA A 96 -1.73 -8.72 1.20
CA ALA A 96 -2.47 -9.29 0.08
C ALA A 96 -3.84 -9.86 0.49
N ASN A 97 -3.98 -10.31 1.74
CA ASN A 97 -5.21 -10.91 2.28
C ASN A 97 -6.23 -9.89 2.79
N ILE A 98 -5.91 -8.60 2.83
CA ILE A 98 -6.86 -7.57 3.24
C ILE A 98 -7.81 -7.29 2.08
N GLU A 99 -9.12 -7.52 2.27
CA GLU A 99 -10.16 -7.11 1.33
C GLU A 99 -10.24 -5.58 1.26
N GLU A 100 -10.36 -5.04 0.06
CA GLU A 100 -10.35 -3.58 -0.17
C GLU A 100 -11.44 -3.20 -1.17
N ASP A 101 -12.31 -2.27 -0.78
CA ASP A 101 -13.39 -1.73 -1.65
C ASP A 101 -12.90 -0.68 -2.66
N THR A 102 -11.60 -0.36 -2.65
CA THR A 102 -11.01 0.68 -3.50
C THR A 102 -10.11 0.04 -4.57
N PRO A 103 -10.35 0.33 -5.87
CA PRO A 103 -9.53 -0.15 -6.98
C PRO A 103 -8.04 0.10 -6.74
N SER A 104 -7.21 -0.91 -7.04
CA SER A 104 -5.79 -0.91 -6.69
C SER A 104 -4.94 -0.62 -7.93
N TYR A 105 -4.72 0.66 -8.22
CA TYR A 105 -3.84 1.09 -9.32
C TYR A 105 -2.37 0.89 -8.94
N HIS A 106 -1.81 -0.30 -9.16
CA HIS A 106 -0.44 -0.62 -8.75
C HIS A 106 0.42 -1.15 -9.91
N ARG A 107 0.94 -0.23 -10.76
CA ARG A 107 2.09 -0.44 -11.68
C ARG A 107 3.41 -0.83 -10.99
N ARG A 108 3.35 -1.24 -9.72
CA ARG A 108 4.50 -1.57 -8.88
C ARG A 108 4.62 -3.07 -8.65
N TYR A 109 3.64 -3.85 -9.12
CA TYR A 109 3.68 -5.30 -9.01
C TYR A 109 4.74 -5.96 -9.90
N ASP A 110 5.21 -5.30 -10.97
CA ASP A 110 6.25 -5.80 -11.86
C ASP A 110 7.55 -6.17 -11.12
N PHE A 111 7.94 -5.31 -10.16
CA PHE A 111 9.06 -5.57 -9.28
C PHE A 111 8.80 -6.82 -8.43
N PHE A 112 7.61 -6.92 -7.82
CA PHE A 112 7.25 -8.05 -6.96
C PHE A 112 7.17 -9.36 -7.74
N VAL A 113 6.56 -9.36 -8.93
CA VAL A 113 6.53 -10.52 -9.84
C VAL A 113 7.96 -10.95 -10.14
N SER A 114 8.80 -10.03 -10.62
CA SER A 114 10.18 -10.37 -11.00
C SER A 114 11.00 -10.86 -9.81
N LYS A 115 10.86 -10.23 -8.64
CA LYS A 115 11.64 -10.58 -7.45
C LYS A 115 11.18 -11.89 -6.82
N PHE A 116 9.87 -12.12 -6.69
CA PHE A 116 9.35 -13.38 -6.17
C PHE A 116 9.62 -14.54 -7.12
N SER A 117 9.52 -14.35 -8.44
CA SER A 117 9.96 -15.34 -9.42
C SER A 117 11.45 -15.68 -9.26
N ALA A 118 12.32 -14.69 -9.04
CA ALA A 118 13.75 -14.94 -8.78
C ALA A 118 13.97 -15.73 -7.48
N MET A 119 13.19 -15.47 -6.44
CA MET A 119 13.25 -16.23 -5.18
C MET A 119 12.83 -17.70 -5.36
N CYS A 120 11.83 -17.98 -6.20
CA CYS A 120 11.45 -19.35 -6.59
C CYS A 120 12.60 -20.15 -7.21
N HIS A 121 13.57 -19.48 -7.84
CA HIS A 121 14.75 -20.08 -8.47
C HIS A 121 16.03 -19.94 -7.61
N SER A 122 15.89 -19.63 -6.32
CA SER A 122 17.04 -19.40 -5.44
C SER A 122 17.96 -20.62 -5.39
N ASN A 123 19.27 -20.39 -5.55
CA ASN A 123 20.32 -21.40 -5.46
C ASN A 123 21.19 -21.20 -4.20
N HIS A 124 20.58 -20.75 -3.10
CA HIS A 124 21.27 -20.54 -1.84
C HIS A 124 22.00 -21.82 -1.37
N GLY A 125 23.25 -21.65 -0.89
CA GLY A 125 24.14 -22.78 -0.54
C GLY A 125 23.60 -23.62 0.63
N ASP A 126 23.06 -22.96 1.65
CA ASP A 126 22.35 -23.64 2.74
C ASP A 126 20.97 -24.13 2.26
N LYS A 127 20.74 -25.45 2.32
CA LYS A 127 19.49 -26.08 1.85
C LYS A 127 18.25 -25.60 2.63
N PRO A 128 18.22 -25.60 3.97
CA PRO A 128 17.12 -25.02 4.74
C PRO A 128 16.77 -23.58 4.36
N ALA A 129 17.78 -22.71 4.21
CA ALA A 129 17.55 -21.32 3.78
C ALA A 129 17.04 -21.26 2.33
N ARG A 130 17.57 -22.08 1.42
CA ARG A 130 17.11 -22.16 0.03
C ARG A 130 15.63 -22.54 -0.04
N ASP A 131 15.23 -23.58 0.68
CA ASP A 131 13.84 -24.05 0.69
C ASP A 131 12.90 -22.97 1.25
N LYS A 132 13.33 -22.23 2.29
CA LYS A 132 12.58 -21.08 2.82
C LYS A 132 12.44 -19.93 1.82
N ILE A 133 13.51 -19.56 1.11
CA ILE A 133 13.46 -18.49 0.10
C ILE A 133 12.52 -18.89 -1.05
N ARG A 134 12.62 -20.13 -1.52
CA ARG A 134 11.77 -20.64 -2.60
C ARG A 134 10.30 -20.67 -2.21
N LEU A 135 9.99 -21.17 -1.00
CA LEU A 135 8.64 -21.14 -0.45
C LEU A 135 8.11 -19.71 -0.32
N ALA A 136 8.94 -18.78 0.16
CA ALA A 136 8.59 -17.37 0.22
C ALA A 136 8.30 -16.78 -1.17
N GLY A 137 9.08 -17.15 -2.20
CA GLY A 137 8.80 -16.76 -3.58
C GLY A 137 7.42 -17.19 -4.04
N ILE A 138 7.05 -18.46 -3.81
CA ILE A 138 5.73 -19.01 -4.17
C ILE A 138 4.60 -18.24 -3.46
N GLN A 139 4.73 -18.04 -2.15
CA GLN A 139 3.75 -17.30 -1.36
C GLN A 139 3.61 -15.84 -1.82
N GLY A 140 4.72 -15.20 -2.17
CA GLY A 140 4.75 -13.86 -2.73
C GLY A 140 3.99 -13.76 -4.05
N LEU A 141 4.26 -14.68 -5.00
CA LEU A 141 3.54 -14.76 -6.27
C LEU A 141 2.04 -14.98 -6.07
N GLN A 142 1.65 -15.88 -5.16
CA GLN A 142 0.24 -16.09 -4.82
C GLN A 142 -0.40 -14.81 -4.27
N GLY A 143 0.32 -14.05 -3.43
CA GLY A 143 -0.14 -12.77 -2.90
C GLY A 143 -0.32 -11.70 -3.99
N VAL A 144 0.56 -11.67 -4.99
CA VAL A 144 0.41 -10.77 -6.16
C VAL A 144 -0.84 -11.12 -6.93
N ILE A 145 -1.01 -12.39 -7.31
CA ILE A 145 -2.19 -12.89 -8.06
C ILE A 145 -3.48 -12.52 -7.33
N ARG A 146 -3.53 -12.75 -6.01
CA ARG A 146 -4.72 -12.41 -5.20
C ARG A 146 -5.09 -10.93 -5.29
N LYS A 147 -4.11 -10.02 -5.29
CA LYS A 147 -4.35 -8.57 -5.30
C LYS A 147 -4.66 -8.00 -6.69
N THR A 148 -4.49 -8.78 -7.75
CA THR A 148 -4.66 -8.33 -9.13
C THR A 148 -5.85 -8.97 -9.82
N VAL A 149 -6.35 -10.12 -9.34
CA VAL A 149 -7.59 -10.76 -9.85
C VAL A 149 -8.83 -9.89 -9.60
N SER A 150 -8.75 -8.91 -8.70
CA SER A 150 -9.91 -8.12 -8.23
C SER A 150 -10.26 -6.88 -9.06
N ASP A 151 -9.57 -6.57 -10.17
CA ASP A 151 -9.73 -5.28 -10.84
C ASP A 151 -9.50 -5.35 -12.37
N ASP A 152 -10.59 -5.31 -13.16
CA ASP A 152 -10.57 -5.41 -14.63
C ASP A 152 -9.93 -4.19 -15.34
N LEU A 153 -9.57 -3.14 -14.60
CA LEU A 153 -9.14 -1.85 -15.12
C LEU A 153 -7.61 -1.59 -15.07
N VAL A 154 -6.80 -2.58 -14.67
CA VAL A 154 -5.36 -2.38 -14.37
C VAL A 154 -4.45 -3.11 -15.36
N GLU A 155 -3.25 -2.53 -15.59
CA GLU A 155 -2.09 -3.13 -16.26
C GLU A 155 -1.88 -4.55 -15.74
N ASN A 156 -2.06 -5.52 -16.63
CA ASN A 156 -2.53 -6.80 -16.19
C ASN A 156 -1.33 -7.68 -15.87
N ILE A 157 -1.30 -8.28 -14.68
CA ILE A 157 -0.33 -9.38 -14.48
C ILE A 157 -0.60 -10.56 -15.42
N TRP A 158 -1.74 -10.57 -16.11
CA TRP A 158 -2.07 -11.52 -17.18
C TRP A 158 -1.32 -11.24 -18.49
N GLU A 159 -0.58 -10.14 -18.61
CA GLU A 159 0.29 -9.92 -19.76
C GLU A 159 1.40 -10.98 -19.83
N ALA A 160 1.78 -11.38 -21.05
CA ALA A 160 2.78 -12.43 -21.28
C ALA A 160 4.09 -12.17 -20.51
N GLN A 161 4.55 -10.91 -20.45
CA GLN A 161 5.76 -10.52 -19.72
C GLN A 161 5.79 -10.93 -18.24
N HIS A 162 4.62 -11.03 -17.61
CA HIS A 162 4.45 -11.44 -16.22
C HIS A 162 4.17 -12.93 -16.13
N MET A 163 3.27 -13.45 -16.96
CA MET A 163 2.89 -14.87 -16.96
C MET A 163 4.06 -15.80 -17.30
N ASP A 164 4.94 -15.39 -18.20
CA ASP A 164 6.17 -16.12 -18.57
C ASP A 164 7.19 -16.22 -17.43
N LYS A 165 7.01 -15.42 -16.36
CA LYS A 165 7.79 -15.51 -15.13
C LYS A 165 7.04 -16.27 -14.04
N ILE A 166 5.73 -16.04 -13.92
CA ILE A 166 4.92 -16.62 -12.84
C ILE A 166 4.81 -18.13 -13.01
N VAL A 167 4.36 -18.60 -14.18
CA VAL A 167 4.05 -20.03 -14.38
C VAL A 167 5.30 -20.90 -14.26
N PRO A 168 6.44 -20.61 -14.93
CA PRO A 168 7.64 -21.44 -14.78
C PRO A 168 8.21 -21.44 -13.37
N SER A 169 8.13 -20.31 -12.65
CA SER A 169 8.60 -20.22 -11.26
C SER A 169 7.79 -21.09 -10.30
N LEU A 170 6.47 -21.19 -10.49
CA LEU A 170 5.63 -22.08 -9.69
C LEU A 170 5.94 -23.54 -10.01
N LEU A 171 6.06 -23.90 -11.30
CA LEU A 171 6.33 -25.27 -11.73
C LEU A 171 7.72 -25.77 -11.33
N TYR A 172 8.74 -24.90 -11.29
CA TYR A 172 10.11 -25.26 -10.89
C TYR A 172 10.24 -25.81 -9.46
N ASN A 173 9.23 -25.57 -8.62
CA ASN A 173 9.24 -25.97 -7.21
C ASN A 173 8.41 -27.23 -6.90
N MET A 174 7.90 -27.91 -7.92
CA MET A 174 7.25 -29.23 -7.81
C MET A 174 8.30 -30.36 -7.85
#